data_AF-A0A327LQ46-F1
#
_entry.id   AF-A0A327LQ46-F1
#
_cell.length_a   1.000
_cell.length_b   1.000
_cell.length_c   1.000
_cell.angle_alpha   90.00
_cell.angle_beta   90.00
_cell.angle_gamma   90.00
#
_symmetry.space_group_name_H-M   'P 1'
#
loop_
_entity.id
_entity.type
_entity.pdbx_description
1 polymer ?
#
loop_
_entity_poly.entity_id
_entity_poly.type
_entity_poly.pdbx_seq_one_letter_code
_entity_poly.pdbx_strand_id
1 'polypeptide(L)'
;MDTVFFIASKLIGALLRPDTWIIIALAGIVLALVAGRRRAALGISSLTLALLVTLSALPVGDMLLQPIERRYPANPRLEAADGIIVLGGGEDARASVSIGTHVWMPPSMQGFVDLLSM
;
A
#
# COMPACT_ATOMS: atom_id res chain seq x y z
N MET A 1 -12.39 1.65 25.84
CA MET A 1 -13.11 2.11 24.61
C MET A 1 -12.15 2.23 23.43
N ASP A 2 -10.88 2.55 23.69
CA ASP A 2 -9.84 2.76 22.67
C ASP A 2 -9.52 1.49 21.85
N THR A 3 -9.58 0.31 22.47
CA THR A 3 -9.37 -0.97 21.77
C THR A 3 -10.45 -1.26 20.74
N VAL A 4 -11.72 -1.01 21.08
CA VAL A 4 -12.85 -1.24 20.15
C VAL A 4 -12.78 -0.26 19.00
N PHE A 5 -12.46 1.02 19.28
CA PHE A 5 -12.24 2.03 18.25
C PHE A 5 -11.06 1.67 17.34
N PHE A 6 -9.94 1.21 17.91
CA PHE A 6 -8.78 0.77 17.15
C PHE A 6 -9.11 -0.41 16.23
N ILE A 7 -9.80 -1.44 16.75
CA ILE A 7 -10.23 -2.60 15.96
C ILE A 7 -11.19 -2.16 14.85
N ALA A 8 -12.18 -1.32 15.18
CA ALA A 8 -13.14 -0.80 14.20
C ALA A 8 -12.45 0.02 13.12
N SER A 9 -11.54 0.92 13.47
CA SER A 9 -10.73 1.70 12.53
C SER A 9 -9.90 0.79 11.61
N LYS A 10 -9.34 -0.30 12.15
CA LYS A 10 -8.59 -1.29 11.35
C LYS A 10 -9.48 -2.06 10.38
N LEU A 11 -10.67 -2.47 10.83
CA LEU A 11 -11.65 -3.20 10.03
C LEU A 11 -12.26 -2.32 8.95
N ILE A 12 -12.65 -1.10 9.28
CA ILE A 12 -13.14 -0.10 8.33
C ILE A 12 -12.03 0.22 7.33
N GLY A 13 -10.80 0.44 7.79
CA GLY A 13 -9.64 0.64 6.93
C GLY A 13 -9.41 -0.54 5.99
N ALA A 14 -9.51 -1.78 6.48
CA ALA A 14 -9.41 -2.97 5.65
C ALA A 14 -10.57 -3.08 4.64
N LEU A 15 -11.79 -2.72 5.03
CA LEU A 15 -12.98 -2.80 4.17
C LEU A 15 -13.02 -1.70 3.11
N LEU A 16 -12.39 -0.55 3.36
CA LEU A 16 -12.26 0.53 2.38
C LEU A 16 -11.23 0.21 1.29
N ARG A 17 -10.35 -0.79 1.50
CA ARG A 17 -9.37 -1.18 0.48
C ARG A 17 -10.06 -1.87 -0.70
N PRO A 18 -9.76 -1.46 -1.95
CA PRO A 18 -10.33 -2.10 -3.14
C PRO A 18 -9.96 -3.58 -3.25
N ASP A 19 -8.78 -3.98 -2.75
CA ASP A 19 -8.30 -5.37 -2.70
C ASP A 19 -9.28 -6.30 -1.96
N THR A 20 -9.84 -5.81 -0.85
CA THR A 20 -10.77 -6.57 0.00
C THR A 20 -12.07 -6.87 -0.73
N TRP A 21 -12.58 -5.91 -1.52
CA TRP A 21 -13.79 -6.10 -2.33
C TRP A 21 -13.60 -7.12 -3.44
N ILE A 22 -12.42 -7.17 -4.05
CA ILE A 22 -12.07 -8.19 -5.05
C ILE A 22 -12.08 -9.59 -4.41
N ILE A 23 -11.51 -9.75 -3.22
CA ILE A 23 -11.51 -11.03 -2.49
C ILE A 23 -12.94 -11.46 -2.14
N ILE A 24 -13.77 -10.53 -1.66
CA ILE A 24 -15.19 -10.81 -1.35
C ILE A 24 -15.94 -11.23 -2.63
N ALA A 25 -15.71 -10.56 -3.75
CA ALA A 25 -16.33 -10.91 -5.03
C ALA A 25 -15.90 -12.32 -5.50
N LEU A 26 -14.62 -12.67 -5.35
CA LEU A 26 -14.09 -14.01 -5.64
C LEU A 26 -14.76 -15.08 -4.76
N ALA A 27 -14.90 -14.83 -3.46
CA ALA A 27 -15.63 -15.72 -2.56
C ALA A 27 -17.10 -15.88 -3.00
N GLY A 28 -17.75 -14.79 -3.40
CA GLY A 28 -19.11 -14.80 -3.95
C GLY A 28 -19.26 -15.62 -5.23
N ILE A 29 -18.26 -15.57 -6.12
CA ILE A 29 -18.23 -16.39 -7.35
C ILE A 29 -18.19 -17.88 -6.99
N VAL A 30 -17.32 -18.28 -6.07
CA VAL A 30 -17.20 -19.68 -5.61
C VAL A 30 -18.51 -20.16 -4.99
N LEU A 31 -19.13 -19.36 -4.12
CA LEU A 31 -20.43 -19.70 -3.52
C LEU A 31 -21.54 -19.82 -4.57
N ALA A 32 -21.58 -18.93 -5.55
CA ALA A 32 -22.57 -18.98 -6.64
C ALA A 32 -22.39 -20.21 -7.54
N LEU A 33 -21.15 -20.65 -7.77
CA LEU A 33 -20.82 -21.88 -8.49
C LEU A 33 -21.28 -23.12 -7.72
N VAL A 34 -20.99 -23.19 -6.41
CA VAL A 34 -21.43 -24.29 -5.54
C VAL A 34 -22.96 -24.37 -5.47
N ALA A 35 -23.64 -23.21 -5.42
CA ALA A 35 -25.11 -23.13 -5.44
C ALA A 35 -25.75 -23.39 -6.82
N GLY A 36 -24.95 -23.72 -7.85
CA GLY A 36 -25.44 -24.01 -9.20
C GLY A 36 -25.92 -22.80 -10.00
N ARG A 37 -25.76 -21.57 -9.49
CA ARG A 37 -26.22 -20.32 -10.13
C ARG A 37 -25.19 -19.80 -11.13
N ARG A 38 -24.92 -20.57 -12.19
CA ARG A 38 -23.89 -20.28 -13.21
C ARG A 38 -23.99 -18.88 -13.84
N ARG A 39 -25.20 -18.39 -14.11
CA ARG A 39 -25.40 -17.03 -14.69
C ARG A 39 -24.91 -15.93 -13.75
N ALA A 40 -25.18 -16.07 -12.44
CA ALA A 40 -24.70 -15.12 -11.44
C ALA A 40 -23.18 -15.20 -11.29
N ALA A 41 -22.62 -16.41 -11.24
CA ALA A 41 -21.17 -16.60 -11.18
C ALA A 41 -20.44 -15.97 -12.39
N LEU A 42 -20.96 -16.15 -13.61
CA LEU A 42 -20.40 -15.53 -14.82
C LEU A 42 -20.52 -14.00 -14.80
N GLY A 43 -21.66 -13.47 -14.37
CA GLY A 43 -21.86 -12.02 -14.25
C GLY A 43 -20.89 -11.38 -13.25
N ILE A 44 -20.77 -11.96 -12.05
CA ILE A 44 -19.84 -11.47 -11.03
C ILE A 44 -18.39 -11.63 -11.50
N SER A 45 -18.03 -12.78 -12.09
CA SER A 45 -16.67 -13.01 -12.61
C SER A 45 -16.29 -12.02 -13.71
N SER A 46 -17.20 -11.74 -14.65
CA SER A 46 -16.96 -10.78 -15.72
C SER A 46 -16.77 -9.37 -15.18
N LEU A 47 -17.57 -8.98 -14.19
CA LEU A 47 -17.44 -7.67 -13.53
C LEU A 47 -16.13 -7.56 -12.75
N THR A 48 -15.78 -8.58 -11.96
CA THR A 48 -14.54 -8.63 -11.19
C THR A 48 -13.32 -8.58 -12.13
N LEU A 49 -13.34 -9.32 -13.24
CA LEU A 49 -12.27 -9.31 -14.22
C LEU A 49 -12.12 -7.93 -14.88
N ALA A 50 -13.24 -7.32 -15.30
CA ALA A 50 -13.22 -5.98 -15.88
C ALA A 50 -12.65 -4.95 -14.89
N LEU A 51 -13.03 -5.02 -13.62
CA LEU A 51 -12.51 -4.15 -12.57
C LEU A 51 -11.01 -4.34 -12.35
N LEU A 52 -10.53 -5.59 -12.31
CA LEU A 52 -9.11 -5.93 -12.19
C LEU A 52 -8.29 -5.41 -13.36
N VAL A 53 -8.76 -5.64 -14.60
CA VAL A 53 -8.09 -5.13 -15.81
C VAL A 53 -8.04 -3.61 -15.78
N THR A 54 -9.14 -2.95 -15.40
CA THR A 54 -9.22 -1.49 -15.28
C THR A 54 -8.21 -0.98 -14.25
N LEU A 55 -8.23 -1.53 -13.03
CA LEU A 55 -7.32 -1.14 -11.95
C LEU A 55 -5.85 -1.44 -12.26
N SER A 56 -5.56 -2.51 -13.01
CA SER A 56 -4.20 -2.88 -13.39
C SER A 56 -3.68 -2.09 -14.60
N ALA A 57 -4.56 -1.66 -15.50
CA ALA A 57 -4.16 -0.93 -16.71
C ALA A 57 -4.10 0.59 -16.49
N LEU A 58 -4.93 1.12 -15.59
CA LEU A 58 -4.93 2.54 -15.26
C LEU A 58 -3.95 2.81 -14.11
N PRO A 59 -3.04 3.79 -14.26
CA PRO A 59 -2.16 4.23 -13.17
C PRO A 59 -2.95 5.12 -12.20
N VAL A 60 -3.98 4.56 -11.56
CA VAL A 60 -4.89 5.30 -10.67
C VAL A 60 -4.11 5.94 -9.52
N GLY A 61 -3.07 5.26 -9.03
CA GLY A 61 -2.15 5.80 -8.02
C GLY A 61 -1.49 7.10 -8.50
N ASP A 62 -0.83 7.07 -9.65
CA ASP A 62 -0.13 8.23 -10.20
C ASP A 62 -1.10 9.39 -10.50
N MET A 63 -2.30 9.08 -11.00
CA MET A 63 -3.33 10.11 -11.25
C MET A 63 -3.84 10.76 -9.95
N LEU A 64 -3.92 10.01 -8.86
CA LEU A 64 -4.31 10.54 -7.54
C LEU A 64 -3.17 11.30 -6.86
N LEU A 65 -1.91 10.91 -7.11
CA LEU A 65 -0.72 11.56 -6.57
C LEU A 65 -0.38 12.85 -7.31
N GLN A 66 -0.62 12.91 -8.63
CA GLN A 66 -0.25 14.05 -9.48
C GLN A 66 -0.72 15.43 -8.95
N PRO A 67 -1.95 15.61 -8.43
CA PRO A 67 -2.37 16.89 -7.86
C PRO A 67 -1.60 17.28 -6.59
N ILE A 68 -1.23 16.29 -5.78
CA ILE A 68 -0.48 16.48 -4.53
C ILE A 68 0.95 16.87 -4.86
N GLU A 69 1.60 16.15 -5.78
CA GLU A 69 2.97 16.42 -6.23
C GLU A 69 3.11 17.80 -6.88
N ARG A 70 2.09 18.24 -7.63
CA ARG A 70 2.06 19.60 -8.17
C ARG A 70 1.97 20.68 -7.09
N ARG A 71 1.31 20.37 -5.96
CA ARG A 71 1.17 21.31 -4.83
C ARG A 71 2.40 21.30 -3.92
N TYR A 72 3.05 20.16 -3.78
CA TYR A 72 4.22 19.94 -2.94
C TYR A 72 5.36 19.34 -3.78
N PRO A 73 6.14 20.18 -4.50
CA PRO A 73 7.22 19.69 -5.35
C PRO A 73 8.29 19.00 -4.50
N ALA A 74 8.86 17.90 -5.01
CA ALA A 74 9.86 17.09 -4.30
C ALA A 74 11.17 17.84 -3.98
N ASN A 75 11.49 18.89 -4.74
CA ASN A 75 12.68 19.73 -4.52
C ASN A 75 12.29 21.22 -4.58
N PRO A 76 11.63 21.75 -3.54
CA PRO A 76 11.34 23.17 -3.48
C PRO A 76 12.65 23.95 -3.29
N ARG A 77 12.73 25.17 -3.80
CA ARG A 77 13.82 26.07 -3.43
C ARG A 77 13.69 26.36 -1.93
N LEU A 78 14.63 25.84 -1.15
CA LEU A 78 14.72 26.11 0.27
C LEU A 78 15.34 27.50 0.46
N GLU A 79 14.52 28.46 0.90
CA GLU A 79 15.05 29.67 1.51
C GLU A 79 15.54 29.28 2.91
N ALA A 80 16.82 29.56 3.21
CA ALA A 80 17.57 29.22 4.43
C ALA A 80 16.76 28.40 5.47
N ALA A 81 16.76 27.08 5.34
CA ALA A 81 16.12 26.20 6.31
C ALA A 81 17.11 25.87 7.44
N ASP A 82 16.74 26.15 8.69
CA ASP A 82 17.57 25.84 9.87
C ASP A 82 17.62 24.32 10.17
N GLY A 83 16.72 23.53 9.59
CA GLY A 83 16.68 22.07 9.75
C GLY A 83 15.62 21.39 8.88
N ILE A 84 15.80 20.09 8.61
CA ILE A 84 14.89 19.26 7.81
C ILE A 84 14.42 18.10 8.68
N ILE A 85 13.10 17.91 8.78
CA ILE A 85 12.48 16.75 9.45
C ILE A 85 12.09 15.73 8.38
N VAL A 86 12.67 14.54 8.44
CA VAL A 86 12.33 13.43 7.56
C VAL A 86 11.29 12.55 8.27
N LEU A 87 10.11 12.42 7.66
CA LEU A 87 9.04 11.55 8.15
C LEU A 87 9.31 10.11 7.69
N GLY A 88 9.02 9.14 8.56
CA GLY A 88 9.19 7.72 8.26
C GLY A 88 8.30 7.25 7.10
N GLY A 89 8.80 6.27 6.33
CA GLY A 89 8.13 5.67 5.17
C GLY A 89 8.57 6.24 3.81
N GLY A 90 9.38 7.30 3.79
CA GLY A 90 10.03 7.83 2.58
C GLY A 90 11.48 7.40 2.43
N GLU A 91 12.05 6.75 3.44
CA GLU A 91 13.42 6.25 3.44
C GLU A 91 13.54 4.90 2.71
N ASP A 92 14.45 4.84 1.73
CA ASP A 92 14.94 3.57 1.21
C ASP A 92 16.27 3.23 1.89
N ALA A 93 16.17 2.42 2.94
CA ALA A 93 17.32 1.97 3.71
C ALA A 93 18.33 1.19 2.84
N ARG A 94 17.86 0.48 1.79
CA ARG A 94 18.73 -0.28 0.90
C ARG A 94 19.51 0.63 -0.04
N ALA A 95 18.85 1.66 -0.59
CA ALA A 95 19.50 2.67 -1.41
C ALA A 95 20.50 3.52 -0.61
N SER A 96 20.23 3.76 0.67
CA SER A 96 21.15 4.51 1.56
C SER A 96 22.44 3.73 1.81
N VAL A 97 22.33 2.43 2.09
CA VAL A 97 23.50 1.55 2.31
C VAL A 97 24.35 1.38 1.04
N SER A 98 23.73 1.31 -0.14
CA SER A 98 24.47 1.13 -1.40
C SER A 98 25.31 2.36 -1.80
N ILE A 99 24.93 3.55 -1.33
CA ILE A 99 25.68 4.81 -1.53
C ILE A 99 26.70 5.03 -0.38
N GLY A 100 26.81 4.09 0.57
CA GLY A 100 27.81 4.12 1.64
C GLY A 100 27.47 5.07 2.79
N THR A 101 26.22 5.50 2.93
CA THR A 101 25.81 6.32 4.06
C THR A 101 25.55 5.46 5.29
N HIS A 102 26.08 5.89 6.44
CA HIS A 102 25.95 5.18 7.70
C HIS A 102 24.51 5.35 8.22
N VAL A 103 23.65 4.37 7.91
CA VAL A 103 22.29 4.32 8.46
C VAL A 103 22.41 4.06 9.95
N TRP A 104 21.82 4.92 10.77
CA TRP A 104 21.71 4.65 12.20
C TRP A 104 20.85 3.39 12.38
N MET A 105 21.48 2.30 12.82
CA MET A 105 20.77 1.06 13.14
C MET A 105 20.48 1.03 14.64
N PRO A 106 19.20 0.89 15.04
CA PRO A 106 18.89 0.70 16.45
C PRO A 106 19.66 -0.51 16.99
N PRO A 107 20.11 -0.50 18.26
CA PRO A 107 20.96 -1.54 18.82
C PRO A 107 20.43 -2.98 18.67
N SER A 108 19.10 -3.14 18.59
CA SER A 108 18.43 -4.44 18.38
C SER A 108 18.58 -5.03 16.97
N MET A 109 18.99 -4.24 15.97
CA MET A 109 19.13 -4.68 14.58
C MET A 109 20.59 -4.94 14.17
N GLN A 110 21.57 -4.49 14.95
CA GLN A 110 23.00 -4.63 14.62
C GLN A 110 23.42 -6.10 14.50
N GLY A 111 23.02 -6.95 15.46
CA GLY A 111 23.36 -8.39 15.42
C GLY A 111 22.70 -9.20 14.30
N PHE A 112 21.63 -8.71 13.68
CA PHE A 112 20.99 -9.36 12.53
C PHE A 112 21.72 -9.04 11.22
N VAL A 113 22.26 -7.82 11.10
CA VAL A 113 23.00 -7.36 9.92
C VAL A 113 24.41 -7.99 9.87
N ASP A 114 25.04 -8.19 11.03
CA ASP A 114 26.30 -8.91 11.13
C ASP A 114 26.17 -10.39 10.69
N LEU A 115 25.00 -10.98 10.89
CA LEU A 115 24.72 -12.38 10.53
C LEU A 115 24.44 -12.55 9.02
N LEU A 116 23.90 -11.51 8.36
CA LEU A 116 23.64 -11.49 6.92
C LEU A 116 24.85 -11.07 6.08
N SER A 117 25.91 -10.56 6.70
CA SER A 117 27.14 -10.14 6.03
C SER A 117 28.28 -11.17 6.11
N MET A 118 28.02 -12.36 6.67
CA MET A 118 28.85 -13.58 6.54
C MET A 118 28.45 -14.40 5.32
#